data_AF-A0A3M7KT32-F1
#
_entry.id   AF-A0A3M7KT32-F1
#
_cell.length_a   1.000
_cell.length_b   1.000
_cell.length_c   1.000
_cell.angle_alpha   90.00
_cell.angle_beta   90.00
_cell.angle_gamma   90.00
#
_symmetry.space_group_name_H-M   'P 1'
#
loop_
_entity.id
_entity.type
_entity.pdbx_description
1 polymer ?
#
loop_
_entity_poly.entity_id
_entity_poly.type
_entity_poly.pdbx_seq_one_letter_code
_entity_poly.pdbx_strand_id
1 'polypeptide(L)'
;TMQFLARASAASLRRSQAATEAFQRLGACGYATTQLTVRDALNSALDEEMERDDKVFIIGEEVGEYQGAYKITRGLLQKYGAKRAGFTGIAVGSAFQGLKPVVEFMTFNFSMQAIDQIVNSAAKHHYMSAGQITCPIVFRGPNGPAAGVAAQHSQDFAPWYASVPGLKVIVPYDAEDNRGLLKAAIRDPDPVVFLENEIMYGESFEVSEEVLDKDFVLPIGKAKIQREGTDLTIVASGKLVGFALQAAAELDKDGVSVEVVNLRSIKPLDRETIAASVKKTHRLLTVEEGWPQHGLGSEIIAVVVEEAFDDLDAPPERVCGVEIPMPYATPLEDAALPHVSDIVRVARRMFNLEHRARHTIQDFVLSYLPYHGLSLVDFLKWWDVLVWVEGTIYAMDEGNEELTADMLGSEPGNGGVVQVDPSHQGFATIGSVLEGLGLYSAHVADELKKVNAKERNVADRTLPCSGLEYWEGERRLCAAMAAQPRIPKGGSAMLSTGQLHAVSAKKSFDYRVLHHLLCGLCGIERNNVAPLFEFLALDEWLVDIGDDLVDYEDDVLRNSFNIYRGYVHIFGATAPLELARHIGELEGLHAQALALLTHAQRRAFLKRKDAAAEGPGALRWVMPTPILDEAAYRSQ
;
A
#
# COMPACT_ATOMS: atom_id res chain seq x y z
N THR A 1 47.12 -6.67 32.27
CA THR A 1 46.02 -7.15 31.40
C THR A 1 45.03 -6.04 31.04
N MET A 2 44.55 -5.23 31.99
CA MET A 2 43.65 -4.09 31.70
C MET A 2 44.24 -2.97 30.81
N GLN A 3 45.55 -2.68 30.88
CA GLN A 3 46.19 -1.69 30.00
C GLN A 3 46.36 -2.16 28.53
N PHE A 4 46.32 -3.47 28.27
CA PHE A 4 46.41 -4.04 26.93
C PHE A 4 45.05 -3.98 26.21
N LEU A 5 43.97 -4.21 26.96
CA LEU A 5 42.59 -4.09 26.48
C LEU A 5 42.20 -2.63 26.17
N ALA A 6 42.67 -1.67 26.97
CA ALA A 6 42.43 -0.24 26.70
C ALA A 6 43.15 0.25 25.43
N ARG A 7 44.35 -0.28 25.13
CA ARG A 7 45.09 0.05 23.89
C ARG A 7 44.49 -0.60 22.65
N ALA A 8 43.95 -1.82 22.76
CA ALA A 8 43.23 -2.49 21.67
C ALA A 8 41.89 -1.79 21.35
N SER A 9 41.15 -1.37 22.38
CA SER A 9 39.92 -0.58 22.23
C SER A 9 40.18 0.78 21.56
N ALA A 10 41.19 1.53 22.02
CA ALA A 10 41.56 2.82 21.43
C ALA A 10 42.09 2.70 19.99
N ALA A 11 42.77 1.59 19.65
CA ALA A 11 43.21 1.31 18.29
C ALA A 11 42.04 0.91 17.36
N SER A 12 41.02 0.22 17.89
CA SER A 12 39.79 -0.10 17.13
C SER A 12 38.92 1.14 16.90
N LEU A 13 38.82 2.03 17.88
CA LEU A 13 38.12 3.31 17.79
C LEU A 13 38.83 4.27 16.82
N ARG A 14 40.17 4.29 16.80
CA ARG A 14 40.93 5.06 15.79
C ARG A 14 40.81 4.48 14.39
N ARG A 15 40.69 3.15 14.24
CA ARG A 15 40.43 2.51 12.94
C ARG A 15 39.00 2.72 12.47
N SER A 16 38.01 2.72 13.37
CA SER A 16 36.62 3.04 13.00
C SER A 16 36.48 4.52 12.68
N GLN A 17 37.09 5.43 13.46
CA GLN A 17 37.12 6.86 13.13
C GLN A 17 37.88 7.16 11.84
N ALA A 18 39.00 6.49 11.57
CA ALA A 18 39.70 6.64 10.28
C ALA A 18 38.92 6.04 9.11
N ALA A 19 38.14 4.96 9.32
CA ALA A 19 37.24 4.41 8.31
C ALA A 19 36.02 5.32 8.08
N THR A 20 35.46 5.92 9.14
CA THR A 20 34.37 6.90 9.07
C THR A 20 34.85 8.23 8.48
N GLU A 21 36.07 8.69 8.76
CA GLU A 21 36.69 9.85 8.12
C GLU A 21 37.08 9.56 6.66
N ALA A 22 37.47 8.32 6.32
CA ALA A 22 37.67 7.90 4.94
C ALA A 22 36.33 7.79 4.18
N PHE A 23 35.26 7.33 4.84
CA PHE A 23 33.90 7.32 4.29
C PHE A 23 33.32 8.73 4.16
N GLN A 24 33.59 9.62 5.12
CA GLN A 24 33.23 11.04 5.04
C GLN A 24 34.10 11.79 4.02
N ARG A 25 35.35 11.39 3.78
CA ARG A 25 36.17 11.93 2.67
C ARG A 25 35.78 11.38 1.30
N LEU A 26 35.25 10.16 1.23
CA LEU A 26 34.63 9.61 0.03
C LEU A 26 33.26 10.24 -0.25
N GLY A 27 32.51 10.61 0.79
CA GLY A 27 31.25 11.38 0.69
C GLY A 27 31.40 12.90 0.62
N ALA A 28 32.62 13.43 0.82
CA ALA A 28 32.94 14.87 0.73
C ALA A 28 34.03 15.17 -0.30
N CYS A 29 34.25 14.26 -1.26
CA CYS A 29 34.74 14.66 -2.56
C CYS A 29 33.53 15.20 -3.31
N GLY A 30 33.25 16.50 -3.14
CA GLY A 30 32.28 17.20 -3.96
C GLY A 30 32.74 17.14 -5.41
N TYR A 31 32.37 16.07 -6.11
CA TYR A 31 32.24 16.10 -7.56
C TYR A 31 31.36 17.32 -7.85
N ALA A 32 31.79 18.20 -8.75
CA ALA A 32 30.98 19.35 -9.12
C ALA A 32 29.66 18.80 -9.69
N THR A 33 28.59 18.86 -8.90
CA THR A 33 27.27 18.45 -9.36
C THR A 33 26.73 19.56 -10.24
N THR A 34 26.34 19.19 -11.45
CA THR A 34 25.72 20.13 -12.40
C THR A 34 24.23 19.84 -12.41
N GLN A 35 23.41 20.88 -12.47
CA GLN A 35 21.97 20.75 -12.67
C GLN A 35 21.69 20.49 -14.15
N LEU A 36 20.99 19.41 -14.46
CA LEU A 36 20.61 19.03 -15.81
C LEU A 36 19.09 18.79 -15.87
N THR A 37 18.41 19.47 -16.79
CA THR A 37 16.99 19.18 -17.02
C THR A 37 16.83 17.88 -17.81
N VAL A 38 15.71 17.16 -17.62
CA VAL A 38 15.41 15.97 -18.42
C VAL A 38 15.39 16.30 -19.92
N ARG A 39 14.84 17.46 -20.30
CA ARG A 39 14.85 17.93 -21.70
C ARG A 39 16.27 18.09 -22.25
N ASP A 40 17.17 18.72 -21.50
CA ASP A 40 18.55 18.93 -21.94
C ASP A 40 19.37 17.63 -21.93
N ALA A 41 19.06 16.70 -21.01
CA ALA A 41 19.60 15.34 -21.01
C ALA A 41 19.26 14.59 -22.32
N LEU A 42 17.99 14.62 -22.73
CA LEU A 42 17.53 14.00 -23.98
C LEU A 42 18.14 14.69 -25.20
N ASN A 43 18.18 16.03 -25.22
CA ASN A 43 18.77 16.81 -26.31
C ASN A 43 20.26 16.51 -26.49
N SER A 44 21.03 16.50 -25.40
CA SER A 44 22.47 16.20 -25.44
C SER A 44 22.76 14.76 -25.86
N ALA A 45 21.97 13.79 -25.39
CA ALA A 45 22.06 12.41 -25.85
C ALA A 45 21.87 12.30 -27.38
N LEU A 46 20.84 12.94 -27.93
CA LEU A 46 20.59 12.97 -29.38
C LEU A 46 21.74 13.65 -30.14
N ASP A 47 22.18 14.81 -29.64
CA ASP A 47 23.25 15.57 -30.27
C ASP A 47 24.54 14.75 -30.37
N GLU A 48 24.94 14.11 -29.29
CA GLU A 48 26.17 13.33 -29.22
C GLU A 48 26.12 12.06 -30.07
N GLU A 49 24.98 11.34 -30.10
CA GLU A 49 24.87 10.16 -30.96
C GLU A 49 24.81 10.51 -32.44
N MET A 50 24.20 11.65 -32.81
CA MET A 50 24.24 12.16 -34.18
C MET A 50 25.62 12.67 -34.60
N GLU A 51 26.39 13.24 -33.66
CA GLU A 51 27.80 13.63 -33.88
C GLU A 51 28.69 12.39 -34.07
N ARG A 52 28.41 11.33 -33.31
CA ARG A 52 29.19 10.09 -33.28
C ARG A 52 28.96 9.19 -34.49
N ASP A 53 27.72 9.08 -34.97
CA ASP A 53 27.34 8.12 -36.02
C ASP A 53 26.49 8.82 -37.09
N ASP A 54 27.07 8.97 -38.28
CA ASP A 54 26.44 9.69 -39.39
C ASP A 54 25.16 9.01 -39.91
N LYS A 55 24.94 7.74 -39.55
CA LYS A 55 23.72 6.97 -39.85
C LYS A 55 22.55 7.28 -38.92
N VAL A 56 22.79 7.95 -37.79
CA VAL A 56 21.74 8.30 -36.80
C VAL A 56 20.98 9.53 -37.24
N PHE A 57 19.66 9.43 -37.36
CA PHE A 57 18.86 10.59 -37.76
C PHE A 57 17.51 10.62 -37.06
N ILE A 58 17.00 11.83 -36.82
CA ILE A 58 15.72 12.05 -36.16
C ILE A 58 14.64 12.31 -37.21
N ILE A 59 13.45 11.77 -36.96
CA ILE A 59 12.34 11.76 -37.89
C ILE A 59 11.03 11.80 -37.11
N GLY A 60 10.10 12.69 -37.46
CA GLY A 60 8.86 12.88 -36.73
C GLY A 60 8.13 14.16 -37.12
N GLU A 61 6.94 14.36 -36.56
CA GLU A 61 6.17 15.59 -36.75
C GLU A 61 6.83 16.73 -35.97
N GLU A 62 7.05 17.87 -36.61
CA GLU A 62 7.56 19.10 -35.98
C GLU A 62 8.97 19.04 -35.37
N VAL A 63 9.71 17.93 -35.53
CA VAL A 63 11.08 17.75 -34.98
C VAL A 63 12.14 18.67 -35.61
N GLY A 64 11.87 19.19 -36.81
CA GLY A 64 12.79 20.00 -37.61
C GLY A 64 12.69 21.50 -37.33
N GLU A 65 11.97 22.23 -38.19
CA GLU A 65 11.88 23.69 -38.14
C GLU A 65 11.24 24.20 -36.84
N TYR A 66 10.22 23.50 -36.33
CA TYR A 66 9.56 23.81 -35.06
C TYR A 66 10.38 23.38 -33.82
N GLN A 67 11.52 22.72 -34.04
CA GLN A 67 12.48 22.31 -33.00
C GLN A 67 11.89 21.32 -31.98
N GLY A 68 10.91 20.52 -32.40
CA GLY A 68 10.17 19.56 -31.57
C GLY A 68 9.04 20.22 -30.78
N ALA A 69 7.91 19.53 -30.64
CA ALA A 69 6.74 20.03 -29.89
C ALA A 69 7.14 20.47 -28.47
N TYR A 70 7.95 19.63 -27.80
CA TYR A 70 8.44 19.84 -26.43
C TYR A 70 9.89 20.34 -26.34
N LYS A 71 10.46 20.77 -27.46
CA LYS A 71 11.81 21.34 -27.57
C LYS A 71 12.97 20.38 -27.25
N ILE A 72 12.72 19.07 -27.36
CA ILE A 72 13.75 18.04 -27.19
C ILE A 72 14.78 18.06 -28.33
N THR A 73 14.37 18.41 -29.56
CA THR A 73 15.25 18.43 -30.75
C THR A 73 15.79 19.82 -31.10
N ARG A 74 15.75 20.75 -30.14
CA ARG A 74 16.20 22.13 -30.31
C ARG A 74 17.64 22.22 -30.81
N GLY A 75 17.87 22.99 -31.87
CA GLY A 75 19.19 23.23 -32.45
C GLY A 75 19.74 22.15 -33.39
N LEU A 76 19.12 20.95 -33.42
CA LEU A 76 19.68 19.81 -34.17
C LEU A 76 19.58 20.00 -35.70
N LEU A 77 18.48 20.55 -36.20
CA LEU A 77 18.34 20.82 -37.64
C LEU A 77 19.38 21.85 -38.12
N GLN A 78 19.65 22.88 -37.33
CA GLN A 78 20.64 23.91 -37.64
C GLN A 78 22.06 23.33 -37.66
N LYS A 79 22.35 22.38 -36.77
CA LYS A 79 23.65 21.69 -36.69
C LYS A 79 23.85 20.66 -37.81
N TYR A 80 22.82 19.87 -38.15
CA TYR A 80 22.97 18.68 -39.00
C TYR A 80 22.29 18.73 -40.39
N GLY A 81 21.41 19.71 -40.63
CA GLY A 81 20.74 19.93 -41.92
C GLY A 81 19.57 18.99 -42.25
N ALA A 82 18.87 19.29 -43.36
CA ALA A 82 17.54 18.74 -43.67
C ALA A 82 17.49 17.35 -44.34
N LYS A 83 18.63 16.67 -44.59
CA LYS A 83 18.69 15.37 -45.31
C LYS A 83 18.12 14.19 -44.51
N ARG A 84 17.39 14.44 -43.43
CA ARG A 84 17.03 13.49 -42.36
C ARG A 84 15.51 13.61 -42.05
N ALA A 85 14.61 13.17 -42.94
CA ALA A 85 13.14 13.28 -42.77
C ALA A 85 12.31 12.19 -43.51
N GLY A 86 11.14 11.80 -42.98
CA GLY A 86 10.22 10.72 -43.43
C GLY A 86 9.19 10.33 -42.34
N PHE A 87 8.46 9.20 -42.43
CA PHE A 87 7.56 8.70 -41.36
C PHE A 87 7.91 7.26 -40.91
N THR A 88 7.22 6.71 -39.91
CA THR A 88 7.56 5.42 -39.23
C THR A 88 7.82 4.23 -40.15
N GLY A 89 7.00 3.97 -41.19
CA GLY A 89 7.24 2.86 -42.13
C GLY A 89 8.49 3.07 -43.01
N ILE A 90 8.76 4.33 -43.39
CA ILE A 90 10.01 4.71 -44.06
C ILE A 90 11.19 4.52 -43.12
N ALA A 91 11.03 4.87 -41.84
CA ALA A 91 12.07 4.68 -40.82
C ALA A 91 12.42 3.19 -40.68
N VAL A 92 11.45 2.29 -40.52
CA VAL A 92 11.70 0.84 -40.44
C VAL A 92 12.43 0.33 -41.70
N GLY A 93 11.97 0.70 -42.89
CA GLY A 93 12.64 0.33 -44.14
C GLY A 93 14.08 0.86 -44.23
N SER A 94 14.34 2.07 -43.71
CA SER A 94 15.67 2.66 -43.66
C SER A 94 16.60 1.92 -42.69
N ALA A 95 16.06 1.43 -41.57
CA ALA A 95 16.80 0.63 -40.59
C ALA A 95 17.27 -0.71 -41.18
N PHE A 96 16.42 -1.36 -41.99
CA PHE A 96 16.83 -2.57 -42.73
C PHE A 96 17.98 -2.33 -43.72
N GLN A 97 18.14 -1.09 -44.19
CA GLN A 97 19.25 -0.69 -45.07
C GLN A 97 20.46 -0.13 -44.29
N GLY A 98 20.48 -0.30 -42.97
CA GLY A 98 21.61 0.02 -42.11
C GLY A 98 21.69 1.46 -41.62
N LEU A 99 20.63 2.27 -41.80
CA LEU A 99 20.50 3.54 -41.07
C LEU A 99 19.99 3.32 -39.64
N LYS A 100 20.08 4.34 -38.78
CA LYS A 100 19.67 4.30 -37.37
C LYS A 100 18.65 5.40 -37.06
N PRO A 101 17.40 5.24 -37.52
CA PRO A 101 16.35 6.22 -37.26
C PRO A 101 15.98 6.31 -35.76
N VAL A 102 15.80 7.54 -35.30
CA VAL A 102 15.16 7.88 -34.03
C VAL A 102 13.83 8.55 -34.34
N VAL A 103 12.75 7.77 -34.25
CA VAL A 103 11.39 8.18 -34.58
C VAL A 103 10.74 8.84 -33.37
N GLU A 104 10.32 10.10 -33.50
CA GLU A 104 9.55 10.81 -32.48
C GLU A 104 8.06 10.73 -32.81
N PHE A 105 7.27 10.18 -31.88
CA PHE A 105 5.83 10.40 -31.82
C PHE A 105 5.55 11.60 -30.91
N MET A 106 4.71 12.53 -31.36
CA MET A 106 4.35 13.72 -30.58
C MET A 106 3.79 13.34 -29.20
N THR A 107 3.03 12.25 -29.13
CA THR A 107 2.71 11.52 -27.92
C THR A 107 2.52 10.05 -28.27
N PHE A 108 2.81 9.15 -27.33
CA PHE A 108 2.63 7.71 -27.56
C PHE A 108 1.18 7.30 -27.79
N ASN A 109 0.20 8.12 -27.43
CA ASN A 109 -1.19 7.93 -27.86
C ASN A 109 -1.32 7.79 -29.38
N PHE A 110 -0.52 8.55 -30.14
CA PHE A 110 -0.55 8.52 -31.61
C PHE A 110 0.26 7.37 -32.21
N SER A 111 1.13 6.74 -31.41
CA SER A 111 1.87 5.54 -31.85
C SER A 111 0.94 4.39 -32.23
N MET A 112 -0.30 4.37 -31.72
CA MET A 112 -1.34 3.41 -32.12
C MET A 112 -1.58 3.39 -33.63
N GLN A 113 -1.43 4.53 -34.33
CA GLN A 113 -1.58 4.59 -35.79
C GLN A 113 -0.46 3.85 -36.53
N ALA A 114 0.70 3.67 -35.88
CA ALA A 114 1.87 3.02 -36.43
C ALA A 114 2.23 1.71 -35.72
N ILE A 115 1.38 1.21 -34.81
CA ILE A 115 1.69 0.05 -33.97
C ILE A 115 1.97 -1.21 -34.78
N ASP A 116 1.31 -1.37 -35.94
CA ASP A 116 1.60 -2.47 -36.88
C ASP A 116 3.06 -2.43 -37.37
N GLN A 117 3.60 -1.25 -37.67
CA GLN A 117 5.00 -1.11 -38.10
C GLN A 117 5.96 -1.38 -36.94
N ILE A 118 5.63 -0.96 -35.72
CA ILE A 118 6.45 -1.22 -34.54
C ILE A 118 6.48 -2.72 -34.22
N VAL A 119 5.31 -3.37 -34.23
CA VAL A 119 5.15 -4.76 -33.79
C VAL A 119 5.47 -5.77 -34.89
N ASN A 120 4.84 -5.64 -36.06
CA ASN A 120 4.95 -6.65 -37.11
C ASN A 120 6.16 -6.41 -38.01
N SER A 121 6.46 -5.15 -38.33
CA SER A 121 7.60 -4.83 -39.21
C SER A 121 8.92 -4.75 -38.45
N ALA A 122 9.00 -4.06 -37.31
CA ALA A 122 10.28 -3.88 -36.60
C ALA A 122 10.60 -5.06 -35.66
N ALA A 123 9.78 -5.30 -34.63
CA ALA A 123 10.09 -6.24 -33.55
C ALA A 123 10.39 -7.67 -34.03
N LYS A 124 9.62 -8.15 -35.02
CA LYS A 124 9.65 -9.55 -35.43
C LYS A 124 10.66 -9.84 -36.55
N HIS A 125 11.23 -8.82 -37.19
CA HIS A 125 11.96 -9.03 -38.46
C HIS A 125 13.28 -9.76 -38.28
N HIS A 126 14.01 -9.48 -37.21
CA HIS A 126 15.25 -10.21 -36.89
C HIS A 126 14.95 -11.71 -36.74
N TYR A 127 13.85 -12.07 -36.09
CA TYR A 127 13.44 -13.46 -35.94
C TYR A 127 13.00 -14.07 -37.28
N MET A 128 12.10 -13.41 -38.01
CA MET A 128 11.55 -13.91 -39.29
C MET A 128 12.61 -14.06 -40.38
N SER A 129 13.65 -13.23 -40.36
CA SER A 129 14.79 -13.30 -41.28
C SER A 129 15.89 -14.26 -40.83
N ALA A 130 15.69 -15.01 -39.73
CA ALA A 130 16.70 -15.88 -39.13
C ALA A 130 18.04 -15.16 -38.86
N GLY A 131 17.97 -13.92 -38.40
CA GLY A 131 19.12 -13.08 -38.07
C GLY A 131 19.83 -12.41 -39.24
N GLN A 132 19.25 -12.45 -40.44
CA GLN A 132 19.83 -11.79 -41.61
C GLN A 132 19.56 -10.28 -41.65
N ILE A 133 18.46 -9.83 -41.05
CA ILE A 133 18.04 -8.42 -41.08
C ILE A 133 17.78 -7.95 -39.65
N THR A 134 18.64 -7.05 -39.16
CA THR A 134 18.43 -6.30 -37.91
C THR A 134 17.58 -5.04 -38.16
N CYS A 135 17.00 -4.47 -37.11
CA CYS A 135 16.24 -3.23 -37.20
C CYS A 135 16.67 -2.27 -36.09
N PRO A 136 17.83 -1.59 -36.25
CA PRO A 136 18.32 -0.61 -35.26
C PRO A 136 17.47 0.66 -35.35
N ILE A 137 16.43 0.75 -34.54
CA ILE A 137 15.46 1.85 -34.54
C ILE A 137 15.04 2.18 -33.11
N VAL A 138 14.91 3.47 -32.82
CA VAL A 138 14.34 3.96 -31.57
C VAL A 138 13.00 4.63 -31.86
N PHE A 139 11.94 4.23 -31.17
CA PHE A 139 10.66 4.94 -31.14
C PHE A 139 10.56 5.67 -29.81
N ARG A 140 10.49 7.00 -29.82
CA ARG A 140 10.47 7.82 -28.60
C ARG A 140 9.36 8.86 -28.61
N GLY A 141 9.09 9.44 -27.45
CA GLY A 141 8.04 10.45 -27.25
C GLY A 141 7.44 10.39 -25.85
N PRO A 142 6.64 11.41 -25.46
CA PRO A 142 5.97 11.43 -24.16
C PRO A 142 4.88 10.35 -24.07
N ASN A 143 4.79 9.72 -22.92
CA ASN A 143 3.91 8.61 -22.57
C ASN A 143 3.25 8.86 -21.20
N GLY A 144 2.01 8.40 -21.05
CA GLY A 144 1.26 8.55 -19.82
C GLY A 144 0.57 9.93 -19.67
N PRO A 145 0.02 10.20 -18.48
CA PRO A 145 -0.80 11.38 -18.22
C PRO A 145 -0.01 12.69 -18.21
N ALA A 146 -0.56 13.71 -18.86
CA ALA A 146 -0.18 15.11 -18.72
C ALA A 146 -1.36 15.94 -18.18
N ALA A 147 -1.11 17.21 -17.83
CA ALA A 147 -2.11 18.04 -17.17
C ALA A 147 -3.22 18.50 -18.13
N GLY A 148 -4.46 18.07 -17.88
CA GLY A 148 -5.65 18.54 -18.59
C GLY A 148 -5.76 18.12 -20.05
N VAL A 149 -5.09 17.02 -20.46
CA VAL A 149 -5.07 16.57 -21.86
C VAL A 149 -6.11 15.49 -22.19
N ALA A 150 -6.83 15.03 -21.16
CA ALA A 150 -7.99 14.14 -21.27
C ALA A 150 -7.71 12.77 -21.95
N ALA A 151 -8.79 12.04 -22.23
CA ALA A 151 -8.76 10.61 -22.55
C ALA A 151 -7.83 10.16 -23.69
N GLN A 152 -7.59 10.98 -24.72
CA GLN A 152 -6.85 10.58 -25.93
C GLN A 152 -5.38 11.02 -25.93
N HIS A 153 -4.90 11.66 -24.87
CA HIS A 153 -3.53 12.16 -24.75
C HIS A 153 -2.83 11.76 -23.44
N SER A 154 -3.46 10.91 -22.63
CA SER A 154 -2.98 10.57 -21.27
C SER A 154 -2.60 9.11 -21.07
N GLN A 155 -2.61 8.28 -22.11
CA GLN A 155 -2.46 6.83 -21.93
C GLN A 155 -1.00 6.40 -21.76
N ASP A 156 -0.77 5.50 -20.81
CA ASP A 156 0.49 4.76 -20.64
C ASP A 156 0.47 3.47 -21.47
N PHE A 157 1.45 3.34 -22.38
CA PHE A 157 1.60 2.20 -23.28
C PHE A 157 2.73 1.24 -22.87
N ALA A 158 3.34 1.43 -21.70
CA ALA A 158 4.41 0.54 -21.22
C ALA A 158 3.99 -0.95 -21.21
N PRO A 159 2.81 -1.35 -20.66
CA PRO A 159 2.38 -2.75 -20.70
C PRO A 159 2.15 -3.29 -22.11
N TRP A 160 1.59 -2.46 -23.00
CA TRP A 160 1.28 -2.85 -24.38
C TRP A 160 2.55 -3.23 -25.14
N TYR A 161 3.53 -2.34 -25.17
CA TYR A 161 4.79 -2.60 -25.89
C TYR A 161 5.63 -3.67 -25.18
N ALA A 162 5.59 -3.75 -23.85
CA ALA A 162 6.32 -4.78 -23.10
C ALA A 162 5.80 -6.20 -23.39
N SER A 163 4.54 -6.35 -23.79
CA SER A 163 3.97 -7.65 -24.17
C SER A 163 4.56 -8.22 -25.47
N VAL A 164 5.23 -7.40 -26.31
CA VAL A 164 5.66 -7.79 -27.65
C VAL A 164 7.10 -8.32 -27.66
N PRO A 165 7.36 -9.60 -28.01
CA PRO A 165 8.72 -10.12 -28.17
C PRO A 165 9.46 -9.43 -29.32
N GLY A 166 10.77 -9.23 -29.14
CA GLY A 166 11.63 -8.54 -30.12
C GLY A 166 11.69 -7.02 -29.96
N LEU A 167 10.87 -6.43 -29.09
CA LEU A 167 11.08 -5.06 -28.61
C LEU A 167 11.92 -5.05 -27.33
N LYS A 168 12.58 -3.91 -27.09
CA LYS A 168 13.00 -3.44 -25.77
C LYS A 168 12.15 -2.23 -25.40
N VAL A 169 11.78 -2.09 -24.13
CA VAL A 169 10.89 -1.01 -23.64
C VAL A 169 11.51 -0.37 -22.41
N ILE A 170 11.71 0.95 -22.48
CA ILE A 170 12.40 1.76 -21.48
C ILE A 170 11.46 2.88 -21.02
N VAL A 171 11.38 3.09 -19.70
CA VAL A 171 10.63 4.17 -19.05
C VAL A 171 11.57 4.85 -18.04
N PRO A 172 12.35 5.86 -18.46
CA PRO A 172 13.34 6.53 -17.63
C PRO A 172 12.67 7.48 -16.61
N TYR A 173 13.31 7.69 -15.45
CA TYR A 173 12.82 8.63 -14.44
C TYR A 173 13.53 9.99 -14.49
N ASP A 174 14.83 10.02 -14.19
CA ASP A 174 15.61 11.25 -13.96
C ASP A 174 16.49 11.64 -15.17
N ALA A 175 17.27 12.72 -15.05
CA ALA A 175 18.16 13.17 -16.12
C ALA A 175 19.28 12.16 -16.46
N GLU A 176 19.79 11.42 -15.47
CA GLU A 176 20.79 10.36 -15.65
C GLU A 176 20.21 9.21 -16.49
N ASP A 177 19.02 8.72 -16.11
CA ASP A 177 18.28 7.68 -16.81
C ASP A 177 18.01 8.08 -18.26
N ASN A 178 17.44 9.27 -18.46
CA ASN A 178 17.03 9.76 -19.77
C ASN A 178 18.23 9.89 -20.72
N ARG A 179 19.35 10.45 -20.24
CA ARG A 179 20.56 10.61 -21.06
C ARG A 179 21.22 9.26 -21.36
N GLY A 180 21.52 8.47 -20.32
CA GLY A 180 22.29 7.23 -20.45
C GLY A 180 21.54 6.13 -21.20
N LEU A 181 20.23 5.99 -20.96
CA LEU A 181 19.43 4.95 -21.62
C LEU A 181 19.04 5.33 -23.05
N LEU A 182 18.87 6.61 -23.38
CA LEU A 182 18.61 7.01 -24.77
C LEU A 182 19.84 6.74 -25.65
N LYS A 183 21.04 7.06 -25.16
CA LYS A 183 22.30 6.72 -25.84
C LYS A 183 22.44 5.20 -26.01
N ALA A 184 22.12 4.43 -24.98
CA ALA A 184 22.10 2.97 -25.06
C ALA A 184 21.10 2.46 -26.12
N ALA A 185 19.89 3.03 -26.14
CA ALA A 185 18.84 2.68 -27.11
C ALA A 185 19.27 2.95 -28.56
N ILE A 186 19.88 4.11 -28.85
CA ILE A 186 20.35 4.47 -30.20
C ILE A 186 21.49 3.55 -30.67
N ARG A 187 22.30 3.07 -29.73
CA ARG A 187 23.43 2.15 -30.00
C ARG A 187 22.98 0.70 -30.16
N ASP A 188 21.78 0.35 -29.71
CA ASP A 188 21.25 -1.01 -29.74
C ASP A 188 20.90 -1.46 -31.17
N PRO A 189 21.20 -2.72 -31.56
CA PRO A 189 20.87 -3.23 -32.89
C PRO A 189 19.39 -3.62 -33.07
N ASP A 190 18.62 -3.70 -31.98
CA ASP A 190 17.22 -4.12 -31.97
C ASP A 190 16.27 -2.91 -31.83
N PRO A 191 14.97 -3.07 -32.15
CA PRO A 191 13.99 -2.01 -31.95
C PRO A 191 13.77 -1.68 -30.47
N VAL A 192 13.91 -0.41 -30.12
CA VAL A 192 13.71 0.10 -28.75
C VAL A 192 12.55 1.10 -28.72
N VAL A 193 11.62 0.90 -27.78
CA VAL A 193 10.58 1.85 -27.43
C VAL A 193 11.03 2.61 -26.17
N PHE A 194 11.12 3.94 -26.27
CA PHE A 194 11.62 4.83 -25.24
C PHE A 194 10.51 5.80 -24.80
N LEU A 195 9.87 5.47 -23.69
CA LEU A 195 8.65 6.12 -23.20
C LEU A 195 9.00 7.23 -22.21
N GLU A 196 9.04 8.46 -22.70
CA GLU A 196 9.36 9.64 -21.89
C GLU A 196 8.13 10.12 -21.11
N ASN A 197 8.29 11.12 -20.25
CA ASN A 197 7.17 11.71 -19.51
C ASN A 197 7.14 13.23 -19.69
N GLU A 198 6.01 13.76 -20.16
CA GLU A 198 5.87 15.18 -20.48
C GLU A 198 6.11 16.09 -19.27
N ILE A 199 5.56 15.71 -18.11
CA ILE A 199 5.65 16.49 -16.88
C ILE A 199 7.10 16.59 -16.41
N MET A 200 7.91 15.56 -16.67
CA MET A 200 9.30 15.49 -16.23
C MET A 200 10.26 16.34 -17.07
N TYR A 201 9.89 16.78 -18.28
CA TYR A 201 10.82 17.49 -19.17
C TYR A 201 11.42 18.76 -18.58
N GLY A 202 10.65 19.48 -17.74
CA GLY A 202 11.09 20.70 -17.07
C GLY A 202 11.88 20.47 -15.78
N GLU A 203 11.83 19.26 -15.23
CA GLU A 203 12.45 18.93 -13.96
C GLU A 203 13.97 18.89 -14.08
N SER A 204 14.65 19.42 -13.06
CA SER A 204 16.11 19.48 -12.97
C SER A 204 16.62 18.51 -11.92
N PHE A 205 17.68 17.80 -12.26
CA PHE A 205 18.34 16.84 -11.37
C PHE A 205 19.81 17.19 -11.23
N GLU A 206 20.35 16.96 -10.03
CA GLU A 206 21.79 16.96 -9.83
C GLU A 206 22.39 15.72 -10.50
N VAL A 207 23.36 15.94 -11.39
CA VAL A 207 24.09 14.87 -12.06
C VAL A 207 25.59 14.98 -11.79
N SER A 208 26.27 13.84 -11.78
CA SER A 208 27.73 13.77 -11.63
C SER A 208 28.44 14.16 -12.93
N GLU A 209 29.74 14.46 -12.87
CA GLU A 209 30.54 14.72 -14.07
C GLU A 209 30.58 13.51 -15.03
N GLU A 210 30.51 12.28 -14.51
CA GLU A 210 30.46 11.06 -15.31
C GLU A 210 29.20 11.04 -16.21
N VAL A 211 28.06 11.48 -15.68
CA VAL A 211 26.80 11.57 -16.43
C VAL A 211 26.87 12.61 -17.55
N LEU A 212 27.85 13.54 -17.55
CA LEU A 212 28.05 14.51 -18.62
C LEU A 212 29.04 14.02 -19.70
N ASP A 213 29.69 12.89 -19.49
CA ASP A 213 30.63 12.32 -20.46
C ASP A 213 29.90 11.89 -21.74
N LYS A 214 30.49 12.12 -22.92
CA LYS A 214 29.88 11.79 -24.23
C LYS A 214 29.73 10.28 -24.46
N ASP A 215 30.47 9.45 -23.74
CA ASP A 215 30.41 7.99 -23.84
C ASP A 215 29.58 7.35 -22.72
N PHE A 216 29.07 8.14 -21.76
CA PHE A 216 28.17 7.66 -20.71
C PHE A 216 26.95 6.93 -21.29
N VAL A 217 26.75 5.70 -20.86
CA VAL A 217 25.62 4.84 -21.24
C VAL A 217 25.21 3.99 -20.05
N LEU A 218 23.93 3.67 -19.99
CA LEU A 218 23.38 2.79 -18.98
C LEU A 218 22.99 1.43 -19.58
N PRO A 219 23.09 0.33 -18.82
CA PRO A 219 22.67 -0.98 -19.30
C PRO A 219 21.13 -1.06 -19.40
N ILE A 220 20.63 -1.44 -20.57
CA ILE A 220 19.22 -1.80 -20.78
C ILE A 220 18.95 -3.12 -20.06
N GLY A 221 17.80 -3.23 -19.39
CA GLY A 221 17.40 -4.41 -18.62
C GLY A 221 17.89 -4.42 -17.17
N LYS A 222 18.35 -3.27 -16.65
CA LYS A 222 18.82 -3.15 -15.27
C LYS A 222 18.10 -2.04 -14.50
N ALA A 223 17.52 -2.44 -13.37
CA ALA A 223 16.88 -1.53 -12.43
C ALA A 223 17.94 -0.80 -11.59
N LYS A 224 17.52 0.28 -10.91
CA LYS A 224 18.32 1.03 -9.94
C LYS A 224 17.59 1.06 -8.62
N ILE A 225 18.27 0.66 -7.55
CA ILE A 225 17.82 0.96 -6.19
C ILE A 225 18.09 2.45 -5.94
N GLN A 226 17.02 3.25 -5.94
CA GLN A 226 17.11 4.70 -5.71
C GLN A 226 17.24 5.03 -4.22
N ARG A 227 16.72 4.14 -3.36
CA ARG A 227 16.79 4.23 -1.91
C ARG A 227 16.84 2.82 -1.35
N GLU A 228 17.81 2.53 -0.49
CA GLU A 228 17.87 1.28 0.26
C GLU A 228 16.86 1.26 1.41
N GLY A 229 16.31 0.08 1.70
CA GLY A 229 15.42 -0.12 2.85
C GLY A 229 15.33 -1.59 3.27
N THR A 230 14.60 -1.87 4.35
CA THR A 230 14.55 -3.20 4.98
C THR A 230 13.17 -3.77 5.23
N ASP A 231 12.10 -2.97 5.08
CA ASP A 231 10.77 -3.34 5.58
C ASP A 231 9.71 -3.43 4.46
N LEU A 232 9.88 -2.66 3.38
CA LEU A 232 9.00 -2.66 2.21
C LEU A 232 9.79 -2.39 0.93
N THR A 233 9.59 -3.18 -0.12
CA THR A 233 10.03 -2.85 -1.48
C THR A 233 8.91 -2.13 -2.24
N ILE A 234 9.18 -0.92 -2.71
CA ILE A 234 8.35 -0.20 -3.68
C ILE A 234 9.00 -0.28 -5.06
N VAL A 235 8.30 -0.87 -6.03
CA VAL A 235 8.74 -0.94 -7.43
C VAL A 235 7.96 0.07 -8.27
N ALA A 236 8.66 0.97 -8.95
CA ALA A 236 8.07 2.01 -9.79
C ALA A 236 8.92 2.29 -11.05
N SER A 237 8.34 3.03 -11.99
CA SER A 237 9.03 3.53 -13.19
C SER A 237 8.57 4.94 -13.55
N GLY A 238 9.37 5.66 -14.34
CA GLY A 238 9.02 7.02 -14.76
C GLY A 238 8.82 7.97 -13.58
N LYS A 239 7.91 8.93 -13.70
CA LYS A 239 7.72 9.97 -12.67
C LYS A 239 7.32 9.42 -11.29
N LEU A 240 6.68 8.25 -11.24
CA LEU A 240 6.23 7.63 -9.99
C LEU A 240 7.36 7.13 -9.10
N VAL A 241 8.58 6.99 -9.62
CA VAL A 241 9.76 6.80 -8.77
C VAL A 241 9.93 7.98 -7.80
N GLY A 242 9.67 9.21 -8.26
CA GLY A 242 9.67 10.38 -7.39
C GLY A 242 8.57 10.33 -6.32
N PHE A 243 7.40 9.79 -6.65
CA PHE A 243 6.29 9.64 -5.69
C PHE A 243 6.62 8.57 -4.66
N ALA A 244 7.23 7.46 -5.08
CA ALA A 244 7.72 6.40 -4.19
C ALA A 244 8.79 6.92 -3.21
N LEU A 245 9.72 7.77 -3.67
CA LEU A 245 10.72 8.40 -2.81
C LEU A 245 10.08 9.35 -1.77
N GLN A 246 9.07 10.12 -2.17
CA GLN A 246 8.32 10.98 -1.24
C GLN A 246 7.51 10.16 -0.23
N ALA A 247 6.88 9.07 -0.66
CA ALA A 247 6.16 8.15 0.22
C ALA A 247 7.11 7.46 1.21
N ALA A 248 8.30 7.05 0.76
CA ALA A 248 9.34 6.49 1.63
C ALA A 248 9.75 7.46 2.74
N ALA A 249 9.92 8.76 2.42
CA ALA A 249 10.24 9.78 3.43
C ALA A 249 9.09 10.03 4.42
N GLU A 250 7.84 9.83 4.03
CA GLU A 250 6.70 9.89 4.94
C GLU A 250 6.65 8.66 5.86
N LEU A 251 6.85 7.48 5.29
CA LEU A 251 6.83 6.19 6.00
C LEU A 251 7.99 6.04 6.99
N ASP A 252 9.13 6.71 6.76
CA ASP A 252 10.22 6.81 7.74
C ASP A 252 9.74 7.37 9.09
N LYS A 253 8.74 8.27 9.09
CA LYS A 253 8.16 8.84 10.31
C LYS A 253 7.38 7.81 11.12
N ASP A 254 6.88 6.78 10.45
CA ASP A 254 6.19 5.64 11.05
C ASP A 254 7.19 4.52 11.41
N GLY A 255 8.49 4.74 11.22
CA GLY A 255 9.53 3.75 11.48
C GLY A 255 9.66 2.66 10.40
N VAL A 256 9.09 2.88 9.21
CA VAL A 256 9.13 1.91 8.10
C VAL A 256 10.22 2.28 7.10
N SER A 257 11.23 1.42 6.96
CA SER A 257 12.35 1.58 6.05
C SER A 257 12.05 1.02 4.66
N VAL A 258 11.80 1.91 3.71
CA VAL A 258 11.36 1.56 2.35
C VAL A 258 12.50 1.48 1.33
N GLU A 259 12.65 0.35 0.65
CA GLU A 259 13.47 0.22 -0.53
C GLU A 259 12.72 0.69 -1.78
N VAL A 260 13.27 1.63 -2.55
CA VAL A 260 12.66 2.12 -3.80
C VAL A 260 13.44 1.62 -5.00
N VAL A 261 12.81 0.78 -5.81
CA VAL A 261 13.36 0.19 -7.04
C VAL A 261 12.79 0.93 -8.26
N ASN A 262 13.65 1.65 -8.96
CA ASN A 262 13.37 2.22 -10.28
C ASN A 262 13.66 1.19 -11.37
N LEU A 263 12.62 0.72 -12.05
CA LEU A 263 12.74 -0.35 -13.05
C LEU A 263 13.68 0.03 -14.21
N ARG A 264 13.65 1.29 -14.68
CA ARG A 264 14.28 1.80 -15.91
C ARG A 264 13.83 1.10 -17.19
N SER A 265 14.01 -0.22 -17.27
CA SER A 265 13.58 -1.09 -18.37
C SER A 265 12.38 -1.92 -17.96
N ILE A 266 11.31 -1.81 -18.73
CA ILE A 266 10.13 -2.66 -18.59
C ILE A 266 10.32 -3.96 -19.37
N LYS A 267 11.05 -3.89 -20.48
CA LYS A 267 11.44 -5.06 -21.26
C LYS A 267 12.88 -4.92 -21.78
N PRO A 268 13.79 -5.86 -21.46
CA PRO A 268 13.60 -6.96 -20.49
C PRO A 268 13.45 -6.42 -19.07
N LEU A 269 12.62 -7.08 -18.26
CA LEU A 269 12.42 -6.75 -16.85
C LEU A 269 13.59 -7.30 -16.01
N ASP A 270 14.12 -6.50 -15.08
CA ASP A 270 15.21 -6.91 -14.19
C ASP A 270 14.67 -7.72 -12.98
N ARG A 271 14.23 -8.94 -13.28
CA ARG A 271 13.58 -9.86 -12.32
C ARG A 271 14.45 -10.12 -11.08
N GLU A 272 15.77 -10.25 -11.30
CA GLU A 272 16.76 -10.50 -10.25
C GLU A 272 16.75 -9.40 -9.17
N THR A 273 16.79 -8.13 -9.58
CA THR A 273 16.79 -7.00 -8.63
C THR A 273 15.48 -6.93 -7.85
N ILE A 274 14.33 -7.16 -8.52
CA ILE A 274 13.02 -7.17 -7.87
C ILE A 274 12.96 -8.28 -6.80
N ALA A 275 13.30 -9.51 -7.19
CA ALA A 275 13.26 -10.66 -6.29
C ALA A 275 14.25 -10.50 -5.12
N ALA A 276 15.47 -10.01 -5.37
CA ALA A 276 16.46 -9.77 -4.32
C ALA A 276 16.00 -8.70 -3.32
N SER A 277 15.35 -7.65 -3.81
CA SER A 277 14.77 -6.59 -2.98
C SER A 277 13.66 -7.15 -2.08
N VAL A 278 12.70 -7.89 -2.65
CA VAL A 278 11.60 -8.49 -1.87
C VAL A 278 12.11 -9.52 -0.87
N LYS A 279 13.12 -10.32 -1.21
CA LYS A 279 13.78 -11.25 -0.26
C LYS A 279 14.38 -10.56 0.96
N LYS A 280 14.77 -9.30 0.82
CA LYS A 280 15.32 -8.48 1.89
C LYS A 280 14.22 -7.83 2.73
N THR A 281 13.14 -7.39 2.10
CA THR A 281 12.11 -6.55 2.74
C THR A 281 10.83 -7.29 3.13
N HIS A 282 10.64 -8.49 2.59
CA HIS A 282 9.49 -9.36 2.81
C HIS A 282 8.12 -8.81 2.35
N ARG A 283 8.08 -7.63 1.70
CA ARG A 283 6.83 -6.98 1.24
C ARG A 283 7.05 -6.27 -0.08
N LEU A 284 6.02 -6.29 -0.93
CA LEU A 284 6.04 -5.65 -2.25
C LEU A 284 4.84 -4.71 -2.45
N LEU A 285 5.12 -3.48 -2.86
CA LEU A 285 4.14 -2.54 -3.37
C LEU A 285 4.57 -2.06 -4.77
N THR A 286 3.73 -2.26 -5.78
CA THR A 286 4.00 -1.76 -7.14
C THR A 286 3.25 -0.47 -7.40
N VAL A 287 3.89 0.51 -8.05
CA VAL A 287 3.27 1.80 -8.37
C VAL A 287 3.40 2.09 -9.86
N GLU A 288 2.26 2.28 -10.55
CA GLU A 288 2.20 2.58 -11.99
C GLU A 288 1.13 3.66 -12.30
N GLU A 289 1.24 4.36 -13.43
CA GLU A 289 0.21 5.35 -13.84
C GLU A 289 -0.84 4.74 -14.76
N GLY A 290 -0.52 3.58 -15.35
CA GLY A 290 -1.40 2.84 -16.23
C GLY A 290 -2.63 2.29 -15.52
N TRP A 291 -3.52 1.73 -16.34
CA TRP A 291 -4.72 1.06 -15.87
C TRP A 291 -4.41 -0.22 -15.09
N PRO A 292 -5.28 -0.62 -14.14
CA PRO A 292 -5.01 -1.75 -13.25
C PRO A 292 -4.97 -3.08 -13.98
N GLN A 293 -5.86 -3.27 -14.96
CA GLN A 293 -6.01 -4.56 -15.62
C GLN A 293 -4.91 -4.73 -16.68
N HIS A 294 -4.14 -5.81 -16.57
CA HIS A 294 -2.99 -6.08 -17.44
C HIS A 294 -1.88 -5.00 -17.38
N GLY A 295 -1.80 -4.28 -16.25
CA GLY A 295 -0.74 -3.32 -15.96
C GLY A 295 0.61 -3.96 -15.61
N LEU A 296 1.63 -3.12 -15.41
CA LEU A 296 2.98 -3.55 -15.05
C LEU A 296 3.01 -4.26 -13.70
N GLY A 297 2.23 -3.78 -12.73
CA GLY A 297 2.13 -4.38 -11.41
C GLY A 297 1.70 -5.84 -11.45
N SER A 298 0.88 -6.24 -12.43
CA SER A 298 0.48 -7.63 -12.60
C SER A 298 1.65 -8.55 -12.94
N GLU A 299 2.52 -8.14 -13.86
CA GLU A 299 3.73 -8.92 -14.24
C GLU A 299 4.75 -8.94 -13.10
N ILE A 300 4.95 -7.81 -12.42
CA ILE A 300 5.89 -7.70 -11.29
C ILE A 300 5.46 -8.62 -10.14
N ILE A 301 4.17 -8.66 -9.80
CA ILE A 301 3.65 -9.58 -8.79
C ILE A 301 3.83 -11.03 -9.22
N ALA A 302 3.57 -11.36 -10.49
CA ALA A 302 3.79 -12.71 -11.01
C ALA A 302 5.27 -13.14 -10.85
N VAL A 303 6.21 -12.26 -11.20
CA VAL A 303 7.66 -12.48 -11.01
C VAL A 303 7.98 -12.78 -9.53
N VAL A 304 7.45 -11.98 -8.61
CA VAL A 304 7.71 -12.13 -7.18
C VAL A 304 7.10 -13.43 -6.64
N VAL A 305 5.89 -13.79 -7.07
CA VAL A 305 5.28 -15.09 -6.72
C VAL A 305 6.06 -16.26 -7.30
N GLU A 306 6.66 -16.13 -8.48
CA GLU A 306 7.49 -17.18 -9.07
C GLU A 306 8.86 -17.32 -8.38
N GLU A 307 9.44 -16.22 -7.87
CA GLU A 307 10.86 -16.18 -7.46
C GLU A 307 11.12 -15.94 -5.97
N ALA A 308 10.14 -15.42 -5.23
CA ALA A 308 10.26 -14.96 -3.84
C ALA A 308 8.97 -15.14 -3.02
N PHE A 309 8.08 -16.08 -3.39
CA PHE A 309 6.81 -16.30 -2.69
C PHE A 309 6.98 -16.64 -1.21
N ASP A 310 7.92 -17.54 -0.89
CA ASP A 310 8.18 -17.97 0.49
C ASP A 310 8.79 -16.85 1.36
N ASP A 311 9.25 -15.76 0.74
CA ASP A 311 9.84 -14.62 1.42
C ASP A 311 8.81 -13.51 1.73
N LEU A 312 7.57 -13.63 1.23
CA LEU A 312 6.50 -12.64 1.45
C LEU A 312 5.82 -12.83 2.81
N ASP A 313 5.88 -11.78 3.63
CA ASP A 313 5.14 -11.67 4.89
C ASP A 313 3.69 -11.19 4.68
N ALA A 314 3.44 -10.43 3.61
CA ALA A 314 2.12 -9.91 3.27
C ALA A 314 1.84 -10.05 1.76
N PRO A 315 0.55 -10.13 1.35
CA PRO A 315 0.19 -10.10 -0.07
C PRO A 315 0.77 -8.86 -0.76
N PRO A 316 1.36 -9.00 -1.97
CA PRO A 316 1.78 -7.86 -2.76
C PRO A 316 0.61 -6.95 -3.12
N GLU A 317 0.83 -5.64 -3.03
CA GLU A 317 -0.20 -4.62 -3.26
C GLU A 317 0.13 -3.76 -4.48
N ARG A 318 -0.90 -3.11 -5.04
CA ARG A 318 -0.75 -2.26 -6.23
C ARG A 318 -1.40 -0.91 -6.04
N VAL A 319 -0.69 0.14 -6.45
CA VAL A 319 -1.21 1.49 -6.61
C VAL A 319 -1.09 1.85 -8.09
N CYS A 320 -2.22 2.13 -8.73
CA CYS A 320 -2.30 2.39 -10.16
C CYS A 320 -3.31 3.49 -10.48
N GLY A 321 -3.40 3.89 -11.76
CA GLY A 321 -4.52 4.69 -12.23
C GLY A 321 -5.85 3.93 -12.09
N VAL A 322 -6.96 4.65 -12.07
CA VAL A 322 -8.31 4.05 -12.05
C VAL A 322 -8.69 3.49 -13.43
N GLU A 323 -9.61 2.51 -13.47
CA GLU A 323 -10.02 1.84 -14.71
C GLU A 323 -11.08 2.63 -15.51
N ILE A 324 -10.73 3.86 -15.92
CA ILE A 324 -11.54 4.69 -16.82
C ILE A 324 -10.65 5.44 -17.83
N PRO A 325 -11.20 5.88 -18.97
CA PRO A 325 -10.54 6.88 -19.80
C PRO A 325 -10.30 8.17 -19.01
N MET A 326 -9.13 8.79 -19.18
CA MET A 326 -8.73 9.97 -18.39
C MET A 326 -9.75 11.11 -18.51
N PRO A 327 -10.36 11.58 -17.41
CA PRO A 327 -11.27 12.72 -17.42
C PRO A 327 -10.50 14.05 -17.61
N TYR A 328 -11.20 15.08 -18.09
CA TYR A 328 -10.63 16.42 -18.29
C TYR A 328 -10.76 17.33 -17.05
N ALA A 329 -11.84 17.18 -16.28
CA ALA A 329 -12.11 18.06 -15.15
C ALA A 329 -11.07 17.81 -14.05
N THR A 330 -10.37 18.85 -13.60
CA THR A 330 -9.25 18.74 -12.65
C THR A 330 -9.54 17.86 -11.43
N PRO A 331 -10.68 18.00 -10.71
CA PRO A 331 -10.94 17.13 -9.55
C PRO A 331 -11.08 15.65 -9.92
N LEU A 332 -11.53 15.33 -11.13
CA LEU A 332 -11.65 13.96 -11.62
C LEU A 332 -10.31 13.44 -12.17
N GLU A 333 -9.52 14.29 -12.82
CA GLU A 333 -8.15 13.93 -13.28
C GLU A 333 -7.26 13.61 -12.08
N ASP A 334 -7.31 14.46 -11.05
CA ASP A 334 -6.61 14.23 -9.79
C ASP A 334 -7.06 12.92 -9.13
N ALA A 335 -8.37 12.67 -9.03
CA ALA A 335 -8.89 11.44 -8.44
C ALA A 335 -8.61 10.17 -9.28
N ALA A 336 -8.27 10.33 -10.57
CA ALA A 336 -7.99 9.20 -11.46
C ALA A 336 -6.53 8.73 -11.42
N LEU A 337 -5.64 9.54 -10.85
CA LEU A 337 -4.20 9.30 -10.82
C LEU A 337 -3.71 8.91 -9.43
N PRO A 338 -2.66 8.07 -9.33
CA PRO A 338 -2.08 7.72 -8.04
C PRO A 338 -1.35 8.91 -7.41
N HIS A 339 -1.54 9.12 -6.11
CA HIS A 339 -0.81 10.13 -5.33
C HIS A 339 0.11 9.50 -4.28
N VAL A 340 1.02 10.32 -3.74
CA VAL A 340 1.89 9.92 -2.62
C VAL A 340 1.06 9.42 -1.42
N SER A 341 -0.07 10.04 -1.14
CA SER A 341 -0.99 9.62 -0.08
C SER A 341 -1.55 8.22 -0.27
N ASP A 342 -1.79 7.80 -1.52
CA ASP A 342 -2.27 6.44 -1.81
C ASP A 342 -1.18 5.40 -1.56
N ILE A 343 0.06 5.71 -1.94
CA ILE A 343 1.22 4.85 -1.67
C ILE A 343 1.41 4.67 -0.17
N VAL A 344 1.37 5.77 0.61
CA VAL A 344 1.52 5.73 2.08
C VAL A 344 0.37 4.96 2.73
N ARG A 345 -0.87 5.22 2.31
CA ARG A 345 -2.07 4.54 2.85
C ARG A 345 -1.99 3.03 2.62
N VAL A 346 -1.69 2.60 1.40
CA VAL A 346 -1.57 1.17 1.07
C VAL A 346 -0.40 0.53 1.82
N ALA A 347 0.75 1.20 1.89
CA ALA A 347 1.89 0.70 2.67
C ALA A 347 1.53 0.49 4.15
N ARG A 348 0.88 1.47 4.81
CA ARG A 348 0.43 1.34 6.21
C ARG A 348 -0.50 0.15 6.43
N ARG A 349 -1.44 -0.06 5.50
CA ARG A 349 -2.33 -1.24 5.56
C ARG A 349 -1.55 -2.55 5.56
N MET A 350 -0.49 -2.65 4.75
CA MET A 350 0.36 -3.86 4.70
C MET A 350 1.06 -4.17 6.03
N PHE A 351 1.38 -3.16 6.85
CA PHE A 351 2.00 -3.37 8.17
C PHE A 351 0.97 -3.59 9.29
N ASN A 352 -0.23 -3.01 9.18
CA ASN A 352 -1.29 -3.15 10.19
C ASN A 352 -2.01 -4.51 10.14
N LEU A 353 -2.20 -5.08 8.95
CA LEU A 353 -2.91 -6.35 8.77
C LEU A 353 -2.23 -7.53 9.48
N GLU A 354 -0.90 -7.56 9.45
CA GLU A 354 -0.15 -8.73 9.89
C GLU A 354 0.20 -8.70 11.38
N HIS A 355 0.54 -7.51 11.90
CA HIS A 355 0.91 -7.35 13.31
C HIS A 355 -0.30 -7.61 14.23
N ARG A 356 -1.51 -7.17 13.85
CA ARG A 356 -2.72 -7.44 14.63
C ARG A 356 -3.23 -8.85 14.43
N ALA A 357 -3.28 -9.38 13.20
CA ALA A 357 -3.71 -10.76 12.98
C ALA A 357 -2.81 -11.76 13.73
N ARG A 358 -1.48 -11.57 13.75
CA ARG A 358 -0.57 -12.44 14.51
C ARG A 358 -0.83 -12.36 16.03
N HIS A 359 -1.05 -11.17 16.58
CA HIS A 359 -1.36 -10.99 18.01
C HIS A 359 -2.73 -11.58 18.38
N THR A 360 -3.78 -11.20 17.65
CA THR A 360 -5.14 -11.69 17.86
C THR A 360 -5.20 -13.20 17.73
N ILE A 361 -4.53 -13.81 16.75
CA ILE A 361 -4.55 -15.26 16.57
C ILE A 361 -3.72 -15.97 17.64
N GLN A 362 -2.57 -15.41 18.04
CA GLN A 362 -1.79 -15.97 19.14
C GLN A 362 -2.59 -15.96 20.44
N ASP A 363 -3.24 -14.85 20.77
CA ASP A 363 -4.15 -14.76 21.92
C ASP A 363 -5.36 -15.68 21.73
N PHE A 364 -5.91 -15.73 20.52
CA PHE A 364 -7.10 -16.53 20.22
C PHE A 364 -6.84 -18.02 20.42
N VAL A 365 -5.64 -18.46 20.06
CA VAL A 365 -5.23 -19.87 20.08
C VAL A 365 -4.77 -20.32 21.44
N LEU A 366 -4.00 -19.48 22.13
CA LEU A 366 -3.56 -19.79 23.49
C LEU A 366 -4.73 -19.69 24.49
N SER A 367 -5.70 -18.82 24.22
CA SER A 367 -6.82 -18.54 25.14
C SER A 367 -8.07 -19.36 24.84
N TYR A 368 -8.52 -19.48 23.58
CA TYR A 368 -9.87 -20.00 23.32
C TYR A 368 -9.94 -21.43 22.78
N LEU A 369 -8.92 -21.93 22.09
CA LEU A 369 -8.89 -23.34 21.67
C LEU A 369 -9.13 -24.33 22.83
N PRO A 370 -8.54 -24.11 24.03
CA PRO A 370 -8.80 -24.97 25.18
C PRO A 370 -10.27 -24.99 25.63
N TYR A 371 -11.06 -23.93 25.40
CA TYR A 371 -12.50 -23.92 25.71
C TYR A 371 -13.32 -24.82 24.80
N HIS A 372 -12.83 -25.04 23.59
CA HIS A 372 -13.43 -25.92 22.58
C HIS A 372 -12.84 -27.34 22.59
N GLY A 373 -11.86 -27.60 23.46
CA GLY A 373 -11.20 -28.91 23.56
C GLY A 373 -10.23 -29.22 22.42
N LEU A 374 -9.80 -28.19 21.68
CA LEU A 374 -8.91 -28.31 20.53
C LEU A 374 -7.43 -28.33 20.94
N SER A 375 -6.62 -29.06 20.19
CA SER A 375 -5.16 -29.08 20.39
C SER A 375 -4.47 -28.05 19.50
N LEU A 376 -3.22 -27.70 19.84
CA LEU A 376 -2.38 -26.86 18.99
C LEU A 376 -2.11 -27.49 17.61
N VAL A 377 -2.18 -28.82 17.51
CA VAL A 377 -2.07 -29.54 16.22
C VAL A 377 -3.31 -29.30 15.36
N ASP A 378 -4.48 -29.18 15.97
CA ASP A 378 -5.71 -28.85 15.23
C ASP A 378 -5.69 -27.40 14.76
N PHE A 379 -5.09 -26.49 15.54
CA PHE A 379 -4.84 -25.13 15.09
C PHE A 379 -3.99 -25.07 13.82
N LEU A 380 -2.83 -25.75 13.81
CA LEU A 380 -1.91 -25.71 12.67
C LEU A 380 -2.53 -26.28 11.38
N LYS A 381 -3.52 -27.18 11.48
CA LYS A 381 -4.27 -27.67 10.31
C LYS A 381 -5.14 -26.58 9.67
N TRP A 382 -5.55 -25.58 10.44
CA TRP A 382 -6.50 -24.55 10.04
C TRP A 382 -5.89 -23.15 10.11
N TRP A 383 -4.57 -23.03 10.33
CA TRP A 383 -3.83 -21.77 10.47
C TRP A 383 -4.15 -20.82 9.32
N ASP A 384 -3.93 -21.26 8.08
CA ASP A 384 -4.10 -20.41 6.90
C ASP A 384 -5.55 -19.91 6.78
N VAL A 385 -6.53 -20.75 7.12
CA VAL A 385 -7.96 -20.40 7.05
C VAL A 385 -8.32 -19.42 8.16
N LEU A 386 -7.84 -19.63 9.39
CA LEU A 386 -8.11 -18.75 10.53
C LEU A 386 -7.47 -17.38 10.34
N VAL A 387 -6.21 -17.33 9.87
CA VAL A 387 -5.49 -16.09 9.54
C VAL A 387 -6.20 -15.33 8.43
N TRP A 388 -6.60 -16.03 7.38
CA TRP A 388 -7.28 -15.40 6.26
C TRP A 388 -8.66 -14.86 6.63
N VAL A 389 -9.46 -15.62 7.39
CA VAL A 389 -10.79 -15.16 7.86
C VAL A 389 -10.63 -13.92 8.75
N GLU A 390 -9.69 -13.93 9.69
CA GLU A 390 -9.44 -12.80 10.59
C GLU A 390 -8.97 -11.56 9.84
N GLY A 391 -7.95 -11.68 8.98
CA GLY A 391 -7.45 -10.56 8.18
C GLY A 391 -8.53 -9.99 7.25
N THR A 392 -9.44 -10.83 6.79
CA THR A 392 -10.58 -10.40 5.97
C THR A 392 -11.65 -9.68 6.81
N ILE A 393 -11.97 -10.15 8.02
CA ILE A 393 -12.88 -9.45 8.96
C ILE A 393 -12.31 -8.08 9.33
N TYR A 394 -11.01 -8.00 9.56
CA TYR A 394 -10.35 -6.74 9.89
C TYR A 394 -10.45 -5.73 8.74
N ALA A 395 -10.15 -6.15 7.51
CA ALA A 395 -10.31 -5.29 6.33
C ALA A 395 -11.76 -4.82 6.13
N MET A 396 -12.75 -5.63 6.54
CA MET A 396 -14.16 -5.24 6.53
C MET A 396 -14.50 -4.20 7.60
N ASP A 397 -13.90 -4.30 8.79
CA ASP A 397 -14.11 -3.34 9.86
C ASP A 397 -13.58 -1.95 9.49
N GLU A 398 -12.38 -1.88 8.90
CA GLU A 398 -11.83 -0.64 8.32
C GLU A 398 -12.78 -0.05 7.26
N GLY A 399 -13.34 -0.89 6.39
CA GLY A 399 -14.35 -0.45 5.40
C GLY A 399 -15.63 0.09 6.04
N ASN A 400 -16.09 -0.48 7.16
CA ASN A 400 -17.26 0.01 7.90
C ASN A 400 -16.98 1.38 8.56
N GLU A 401 -15.76 1.58 9.06
CA GLU A 401 -15.30 2.86 9.61
C GLU A 401 -15.34 3.96 8.54
N GLU A 402 -14.76 3.70 7.36
CA GLU A 402 -14.73 4.63 6.23
C GLU A 402 -16.15 4.98 5.76
N LEU A 403 -17.01 3.98 5.54
CA LEU A 403 -18.41 4.19 5.12
C LEU A 403 -19.20 5.07 6.10
N THR A 404 -18.97 4.89 7.40
CA THR A 404 -19.68 5.66 8.43
C THR A 404 -19.21 7.11 8.47
N ALA A 405 -17.92 7.37 8.19
CA ALA A 405 -17.38 8.71 8.08
C ALA A 405 -18.06 9.51 6.93
N ASP A 406 -18.24 8.87 5.77
CA ASP A 406 -18.91 9.47 4.62
C ASP A 406 -20.40 9.78 4.88
N MET A 407 -21.10 8.86 5.58
CA MET A 407 -22.52 9.04 5.93
C MET A 407 -22.77 10.21 6.88
N LEU A 408 -21.82 10.53 7.77
CA LEU A 408 -21.97 11.60 8.76
C LEU A 408 -21.40 12.95 8.30
N GLY A 409 -20.54 12.96 7.27
CA GLY A 409 -19.99 14.18 6.66
C GLY A 409 -20.91 14.90 5.67
N SER A 410 -22.04 14.31 5.29
CA SER A 410 -23.02 14.89 4.35
C SER A 410 -24.09 15.74 5.08
N GLU A 411 -24.38 16.95 4.56
CA GLU A 411 -25.32 17.88 5.19
C GLU A 411 -26.72 17.25 5.39
N PRO A 412 -27.36 17.48 6.56
CA PRO A 412 -28.67 16.91 6.86
C PRO A 412 -29.76 17.57 6.00
N GLY A 413 -30.07 16.96 4.85
CA GLY A 413 -31.12 17.44 3.94
C GLY A 413 -31.11 16.86 2.54
N ASN A 414 -29.98 16.33 2.07
CA ASN A 414 -29.94 15.54 0.83
C ASN A 414 -29.81 14.06 1.21
N GLY A 415 -30.90 13.31 1.06
CA GLY A 415 -30.89 11.84 1.11
C GLY A 415 -30.12 11.24 -0.06
N GLY A 416 -28.83 11.59 -0.17
CA GLY A 416 -27.90 11.01 -1.12
C GLY A 416 -27.74 9.54 -0.80
N VAL A 417 -28.09 8.69 -1.77
CA VAL A 417 -27.83 7.26 -1.72
C VAL A 417 -26.31 7.10 -1.69
N VAL A 418 -25.74 6.75 -0.54
CA VAL A 418 -24.39 6.20 -0.50
C VAL A 418 -24.48 4.85 -1.22
N GLN A 419 -24.07 4.82 -2.49
CA GLN A 419 -23.95 3.56 -3.21
C GLN A 419 -22.74 2.84 -2.62
N VAL A 420 -23.03 1.84 -1.79
CA VAL A 420 -22.05 0.86 -1.36
C VAL A 420 -21.55 0.16 -2.62
N ASP A 421 -20.26 0.30 -2.94
CA ASP A 421 -19.64 -0.47 -4.02
C ASP A 421 -19.85 -1.97 -3.72
N PRO A 422 -20.56 -2.72 -4.59
CA PRO A 422 -20.80 -4.14 -4.40
C PRO A 422 -19.51 -5.00 -4.38
N SER A 423 -18.35 -4.40 -4.68
CA SER A 423 -17.03 -5.02 -4.85
C SER A 423 -16.29 -5.41 -3.57
N HIS A 424 -16.84 -5.22 -2.36
CA HIS A 424 -16.26 -5.81 -1.14
C HIS A 424 -16.46 -7.35 -1.17
N GLN A 425 -15.68 -8.02 -2.03
CA GLN A 425 -15.77 -9.44 -2.37
C GLN A 425 -15.53 -10.34 -1.15
N GLY A 426 -14.87 -9.83 -0.10
CA GLY A 426 -14.50 -10.58 1.10
C GLY A 426 -15.64 -11.41 1.71
N PHE A 427 -16.88 -10.91 1.79
CA PHE A 427 -17.98 -11.66 2.44
C PHE A 427 -18.44 -12.87 1.62
N ALA A 428 -18.60 -12.69 0.30
CA ALA A 428 -18.94 -13.77 -0.61
C ALA A 428 -17.79 -14.78 -0.68
N THR A 429 -16.54 -14.29 -0.63
CA THR A 429 -15.35 -15.13 -0.60
C THR A 429 -15.26 -15.93 0.70
N ILE A 430 -15.46 -15.34 1.90
CA ILE A 430 -15.48 -16.08 3.17
C ILE A 430 -16.58 -17.15 3.13
N GLY A 431 -17.80 -16.77 2.77
CA GLY A 431 -18.92 -17.71 2.66
C GLY A 431 -18.60 -18.87 1.71
N SER A 432 -18.10 -18.57 0.51
CA SER A 432 -17.78 -19.58 -0.51
C SER A 432 -16.60 -20.48 -0.13
N VAL A 433 -15.56 -19.93 0.49
CA VAL A 433 -14.40 -20.69 0.99
C VAL A 433 -14.83 -21.61 2.13
N LEU A 434 -15.58 -21.09 3.11
CA LEU A 434 -16.08 -21.89 4.23
C LEU A 434 -17.09 -22.95 3.75
N GLU A 435 -17.90 -22.66 2.73
CA GLU A 435 -18.82 -23.63 2.14
C GLU A 435 -18.05 -24.74 1.42
N GLY A 436 -17.02 -24.40 0.65
CA GLY A 436 -16.11 -25.36 0.02
C GLY A 436 -15.36 -26.26 1.02
N LEU A 437 -15.10 -25.75 2.23
CA LEU A 437 -14.48 -26.50 3.33
C LEU A 437 -15.49 -27.24 4.22
N GLY A 438 -16.80 -27.10 3.99
CA GLY A 438 -17.84 -27.70 4.82
C GLY A 438 -18.00 -27.06 6.21
N LEU A 439 -17.50 -25.84 6.39
CA LEU A 439 -17.48 -25.09 7.66
C LEU A 439 -18.54 -23.98 7.73
N TYR A 440 -19.27 -23.73 6.63
CA TYR A 440 -20.29 -22.69 6.57
C TYR A 440 -21.63 -23.14 7.21
N SER A 441 -21.69 -23.06 8.54
CA SER A 441 -22.92 -23.38 9.30
C SER A 441 -23.93 -22.22 9.28
N ALA A 442 -25.20 -22.51 9.58
CA ALA A 442 -26.23 -21.48 9.73
C ALA A 442 -25.89 -20.41 10.79
N HIS A 443 -25.09 -20.75 11.79
CA HIS A 443 -24.64 -19.81 12.82
C HIS A 443 -23.46 -18.94 12.37
N VAL A 444 -22.52 -19.50 11.60
CA VAL A 444 -21.45 -18.74 10.95
C VAL A 444 -22.06 -17.76 9.94
N ALA A 445 -23.07 -18.21 9.17
CA ALA A 445 -23.82 -17.33 8.28
C ALA A 445 -24.58 -16.21 9.03
N ASP A 446 -25.20 -16.51 10.17
CA ASP A 446 -25.90 -15.50 11.00
C ASP A 446 -24.96 -14.43 11.56
N GLU A 447 -23.78 -14.81 12.05
CA GLU A 447 -22.79 -13.83 12.52
C GLU A 447 -22.14 -13.05 11.38
N LEU A 448 -21.78 -13.70 10.26
CA LEU A 448 -21.25 -13.00 9.08
C LEU A 448 -22.25 -11.98 8.51
N LYS A 449 -23.55 -12.28 8.58
CA LYS A 449 -24.62 -11.32 8.23
C LYS A 449 -24.67 -10.11 9.16
N LYS A 450 -24.35 -10.28 10.45
CA LYS A 450 -24.21 -9.18 11.41
C LYS A 450 -22.97 -8.32 11.16
N VAL A 451 -22.07 -8.72 10.27
CA VAL A 451 -20.89 -7.93 9.90
C VAL A 451 -21.05 -7.32 8.50
N ASN A 452 -21.94 -7.87 7.66
CA ASN A 452 -22.11 -7.50 6.27
C ASN A 452 -23.19 -6.42 6.06
N ALA A 453 -22.76 -5.21 5.64
CA ALA A 453 -23.66 -4.11 5.31
C ALA A 453 -24.53 -4.35 4.06
N LYS A 454 -24.19 -5.30 3.18
CA LYS A 454 -24.82 -5.49 1.86
C LYS A 454 -26.27 -5.98 1.89
N GLU A 455 -26.68 -6.66 2.97
CA GLU A 455 -28.10 -7.07 3.13
C GLU A 455 -28.95 -5.96 3.77
N ARG A 456 -28.35 -4.92 4.38
CA ARG A 456 -29.08 -3.83 5.02
C ARG A 456 -29.54 -2.83 3.96
N ASN A 457 -30.83 -2.82 3.64
CA ASN A 457 -31.42 -1.73 2.87
C ASN A 457 -31.31 -0.45 3.72
N VAL A 458 -30.59 0.57 3.24
CA VAL A 458 -30.33 1.82 4.00
C VAL A 458 -31.64 2.52 4.41
N ALA A 459 -32.72 2.31 3.65
CA ALA A 459 -34.06 2.82 3.98
C ALA A 459 -34.83 1.95 4.99
N ASP A 460 -34.48 0.67 5.12
CA ASP A 460 -35.14 -0.32 5.97
C ASP A 460 -34.12 -0.90 6.98
N ARG A 461 -34.02 -0.25 8.14
CA ARG A 461 -33.08 -0.55 9.24
C ARG A 461 -33.34 -1.87 9.96
N THR A 462 -34.10 -2.80 9.37
CA THR A 462 -34.58 -4.02 10.03
C THR A 462 -33.60 -5.19 10.00
N LEU A 463 -32.54 -5.15 9.17
CA LEU A 463 -31.48 -6.15 9.15
C LEU A 463 -30.34 -5.77 10.11
N PRO A 464 -30.01 -6.62 11.11
CA PRO A 464 -28.99 -6.31 12.11
C PRO A 464 -27.58 -6.42 11.52
N CYS A 465 -26.79 -5.34 11.57
CA CYS A 465 -25.37 -5.32 11.21
C CYS A 465 -24.57 -4.71 12.38
N SER A 466 -24.14 -5.55 13.30
CA SER A 466 -23.39 -5.20 14.51
C SER A 466 -22.13 -4.35 14.28
N GLY A 467 -21.35 -4.60 13.21
CA GLY A 467 -20.15 -3.82 12.89
C GLY A 467 -20.47 -2.37 12.49
N LEU A 468 -21.41 -2.20 11.56
CA LEU A 468 -21.88 -0.87 11.16
C LEU A 468 -22.62 -0.15 12.29
N GLU A 469 -23.41 -0.87 13.10
CA GLU A 469 -24.07 -0.31 14.27
C GLU A 469 -23.10 0.11 15.38
N TYR A 470 -21.98 -0.59 15.52
CA TYR A 470 -20.88 -0.18 16.39
C TYR A 470 -20.31 1.15 15.92
N TRP A 471 -19.82 1.25 14.67
CA TRP A 471 -19.24 2.48 14.13
C TRP A 471 -20.22 3.67 14.09
N GLU A 472 -21.49 3.44 13.74
CA GLU A 472 -22.52 4.49 13.84
C GLU A 472 -22.71 4.99 15.29
N GLY A 473 -22.71 4.07 16.25
CA GLY A 473 -22.88 4.38 17.66
C GLY A 473 -21.66 5.10 18.25
N GLU A 474 -20.48 4.57 17.98
CA GLU A 474 -19.15 5.12 18.27
C GLU A 474 -19.08 6.58 17.86
N ARG A 475 -19.27 6.86 16.56
CA ARG A 475 -19.14 8.22 16.00
C ARG A 475 -20.14 9.20 16.62
N ARG A 476 -21.38 8.76 16.86
CA ARG A 476 -22.40 9.59 17.53
C ARG A 476 -22.00 9.94 18.97
N LEU A 477 -21.49 8.97 19.72
CA LEU A 477 -21.04 9.18 21.10
C LEU A 477 -19.83 10.10 21.15
N CYS A 478 -18.84 9.90 20.27
CA CYS A 478 -17.66 10.76 20.17
C CYS A 478 -18.00 12.18 19.75
N ALA A 479 -18.93 12.37 18.81
CA ALA A 479 -19.43 13.71 18.46
C ALA A 479 -20.14 14.39 19.63
N ALA A 480 -20.97 13.64 20.39
CA ALA A 480 -21.64 14.17 21.57
C ALA A 480 -20.65 14.57 22.68
N MET A 481 -19.62 13.75 22.93
CA MET A 481 -18.54 14.07 23.88
C MET A 481 -17.73 15.29 23.43
N ALA A 482 -17.38 15.37 22.14
CA ALA A 482 -16.64 16.50 21.58
C ALA A 482 -17.42 17.82 21.60
N ALA A 483 -18.75 17.77 21.52
CA ALA A 483 -19.62 18.95 21.63
C ALA A 483 -19.59 19.58 23.04
N GLN A 484 -19.20 18.81 24.06
CA GLN A 484 -19.10 19.29 25.44
C GLN A 484 -17.75 18.91 26.08
N PRO A 485 -16.64 19.51 25.63
CA PRO A 485 -15.30 19.11 26.06
C PRO A 485 -14.98 19.49 27.52
N ARG A 486 -15.77 20.39 28.11
CA ARG A 486 -15.71 20.75 29.53
C ARG A 486 -16.88 20.13 30.28
N ILE A 487 -16.56 19.16 31.12
CA ILE A 487 -17.53 18.32 31.82
C ILE A 487 -17.94 19.02 33.13
N PRO A 488 -19.24 19.28 33.37
CA PRO A 488 -19.71 19.97 34.57
C PRO A 488 -19.51 19.13 35.83
N LYS A 489 -19.56 19.79 37.00
CA LYS A 489 -19.67 19.08 38.29
C LYS A 489 -21.01 18.33 38.33
N GLY A 490 -20.94 17.00 38.28
CA GLY A 490 -22.10 16.10 38.20
C GLY A 490 -22.35 15.50 36.82
N GLY A 491 -21.49 15.79 35.83
CA GLY A 491 -21.55 15.20 34.49
C GLY A 491 -22.50 15.91 33.51
N SER A 492 -22.71 15.28 32.36
CA SER A 492 -23.48 15.73 31.20
C SER A 492 -24.73 14.89 31.03
N ALA A 493 -25.87 15.55 30.83
CA ALA A 493 -27.15 14.91 30.53
C ALA A 493 -27.30 14.51 29.05
N MET A 494 -26.29 14.77 28.20
CA MET A 494 -26.36 14.46 26.76
C MET A 494 -26.13 12.98 26.44
N LEU A 495 -25.63 12.21 27.40
CA LEU A 495 -25.30 10.79 27.25
C LEU A 495 -26.03 9.95 28.31
N SER A 496 -26.25 8.67 28.01
CA SER A 496 -26.77 7.70 28.98
C SER A 496 -25.91 6.45 29.02
N THR A 497 -25.85 5.80 30.19
CA THR A 497 -25.07 4.57 30.38
C THR A 497 -25.57 3.45 29.46
N GLY A 498 -26.88 3.38 29.20
CA GLY A 498 -27.46 2.42 28.27
C GLY A 498 -26.94 2.57 26.83
N GLN A 499 -26.67 3.79 26.36
CA GLN A 499 -26.07 4.01 25.04
C GLN A 499 -24.60 3.56 25.01
N LEU A 500 -23.83 3.90 26.05
CA LEU A 500 -22.43 3.46 26.17
C LEU A 500 -22.33 1.94 26.19
N HIS A 501 -23.15 1.27 27.01
CA HIS A 501 -23.16 -0.19 27.13
C HIS A 501 -23.56 -0.87 25.82
N ALA A 502 -24.55 -0.32 25.10
CA ALA A 502 -25.00 -0.89 23.84
C ALA A 502 -23.95 -0.80 22.71
N VAL A 503 -23.11 0.24 22.72
CA VAL A 503 -21.98 0.37 21.77
C VAL A 503 -20.80 -0.48 22.21
N SER A 504 -20.42 -0.40 23.50
CA SER A 504 -19.32 -1.19 24.07
C SER A 504 -19.52 -2.69 23.88
N ALA A 505 -20.74 -3.22 24.10
CA ALA A 505 -21.03 -4.65 23.90
C ALA A 505 -20.90 -5.12 22.42
N LYS A 506 -20.82 -4.20 21.46
CA LYS A 506 -20.70 -4.52 20.02
C LYS A 506 -19.25 -4.51 19.52
N LYS A 507 -18.30 -3.93 20.26
CA LYS A 507 -16.88 -3.73 19.89
C LYS A 507 -16.21 -5.03 19.39
N SER A 508 -16.53 -6.17 20.01
CA SER A 508 -15.78 -7.43 19.85
C SER A 508 -16.56 -8.49 19.06
N PHE A 509 -16.91 -8.18 17.81
CA PHE A 509 -17.70 -9.07 16.94
C PHE A 509 -16.87 -10.09 16.14
N ASP A 510 -15.62 -9.76 15.83
CA ASP A 510 -14.56 -10.60 15.29
C ASP A 510 -14.41 -11.90 16.09
N TYR A 511 -14.22 -11.81 17.41
CA TYR A 511 -14.10 -12.96 18.31
C TYR A 511 -15.33 -13.86 18.28
N ARG A 512 -16.54 -13.29 18.14
CA ARG A 512 -17.79 -14.07 18.05
C ARG A 512 -17.83 -14.91 16.78
N VAL A 513 -17.45 -14.34 15.64
CA VAL A 513 -17.38 -15.06 14.36
C VAL A 513 -16.37 -16.20 14.46
N LEU A 514 -15.19 -15.93 14.99
CA LEU A 514 -14.14 -16.95 15.15
C LEU A 514 -14.58 -18.09 16.09
N HIS A 515 -15.29 -17.82 17.19
CA HIS A 515 -15.81 -18.87 18.07
C HIS A 515 -16.85 -19.76 17.39
N HIS A 516 -17.72 -19.18 16.57
CA HIS A 516 -18.67 -19.96 15.78
C HIS A 516 -17.98 -20.83 14.73
N LEU A 517 -16.90 -20.33 14.13
CA LEU A 517 -16.08 -21.08 13.19
C LEU A 517 -15.34 -22.24 13.89
N LEU A 518 -14.81 -22.04 15.10
CA LEU A 518 -14.25 -23.13 15.92
C LEU A 518 -15.28 -24.22 16.24
N CYS A 519 -16.53 -23.85 16.56
CA CYS A 519 -17.59 -24.85 16.76
C CYS A 519 -17.84 -25.68 15.50
N GLY A 520 -17.84 -25.04 14.32
CA GLY A 520 -17.93 -25.71 13.02
C GLY A 520 -16.76 -26.67 12.78
N LEU A 521 -15.53 -26.22 13.02
CA LEU A 521 -14.32 -27.05 12.92
C LEU A 521 -14.34 -28.28 13.85
N CYS A 522 -15.00 -28.17 14.99
CA CYS A 522 -15.13 -29.26 15.96
C CYS A 522 -16.37 -30.14 15.77
N GLY A 523 -17.28 -29.78 14.85
CA GLY A 523 -18.59 -30.45 14.72
C GLY A 523 -19.49 -30.30 15.95
N ILE A 524 -19.37 -29.19 16.70
CA ILE A 524 -20.13 -28.93 17.92
C ILE A 524 -21.37 -28.09 17.61
N GLU A 525 -22.56 -28.59 17.96
CA GLU A 525 -23.80 -27.80 17.86
C GLU A 525 -23.84 -26.66 18.91
N ARG A 526 -24.29 -25.47 18.49
CA ARG A 526 -24.35 -24.26 19.33
C ARG A 526 -25.10 -24.46 20.65
N ASN A 527 -26.18 -25.24 20.64
CA ASN A 527 -26.98 -25.50 21.84
C ASN A 527 -26.17 -26.19 22.96
N ASN A 528 -25.11 -26.92 22.62
CA ASN A 528 -24.22 -27.58 23.57
C ASN A 528 -23.15 -26.64 24.17
N VAL A 529 -23.01 -25.43 23.60
CA VAL A 529 -22.00 -24.43 24.00
C VAL A 529 -22.59 -23.08 24.34
N ALA A 530 -23.92 -22.93 24.40
CA ALA A 530 -24.56 -21.65 24.74
C ALA A 530 -24.03 -21.02 26.06
N PRO A 531 -23.79 -21.78 27.15
CA PRO A 531 -23.17 -21.22 28.36
C PRO A 531 -21.74 -20.73 28.15
N LEU A 532 -20.99 -21.36 27.23
CA LEU A 532 -19.64 -20.91 26.86
C LEU A 532 -19.70 -19.56 26.13
N PHE A 533 -20.63 -19.38 25.19
CA PHE A 533 -20.77 -18.11 24.47
C PHE A 533 -21.21 -16.96 25.37
N GLU A 534 -22.11 -17.21 26.32
CA GLU A 534 -22.50 -16.22 27.32
C GLU A 534 -21.32 -15.83 28.21
N PHE A 535 -20.55 -16.82 28.68
CA PHE A 535 -19.33 -16.59 29.44
C PHE A 535 -18.30 -15.77 28.64
N LEU A 536 -18.02 -16.16 27.39
CA LEU A 536 -17.02 -15.49 26.55
C LEU A 536 -17.43 -14.04 26.24
N ALA A 537 -18.71 -13.79 25.96
CA ALA A 537 -19.18 -12.42 25.74
C ALA A 537 -18.99 -11.52 26.97
N LEU A 538 -19.15 -12.07 28.18
CA LEU A 538 -18.90 -11.34 29.43
C LEU A 538 -17.40 -11.18 29.73
N ASP A 539 -16.58 -12.19 29.41
CA ASP A 539 -15.11 -12.14 29.58
C ASP A 539 -14.52 -11.07 28.66
N GLU A 540 -14.90 -11.07 27.37
CA GLU A 540 -14.48 -10.04 26.40
C GLU A 540 -14.88 -8.64 26.84
N TRP A 541 -16.14 -8.45 27.27
CA TRP A 541 -16.57 -7.12 27.69
C TRP A 541 -15.78 -6.61 28.91
N LEU A 542 -15.38 -7.49 29.83
CA LEU A 542 -14.49 -7.12 30.93
C LEU A 542 -13.07 -6.82 30.44
N VAL A 543 -12.55 -7.56 29.46
CA VAL A 543 -11.25 -7.26 28.83
C VAL A 543 -11.28 -5.89 28.16
N ASP A 544 -12.30 -5.60 27.35
CA ASP A 544 -12.48 -4.30 26.68
C ASP A 544 -12.53 -3.13 27.66
N ILE A 545 -13.24 -3.30 28.79
CA ILE A 545 -13.25 -2.27 29.86
C ILE A 545 -11.86 -2.10 30.45
N GLY A 546 -11.09 -3.19 30.59
CA GLY A 546 -9.71 -3.14 31.08
C GLY A 546 -8.80 -2.36 30.15
N ASP A 547 -8.86 -2.64 28.85
CA ASP A 547 -8.09 -1.96 27.82
C ASP A 547 -8.48 -0.49 27.72
N ASP A 548 -9.79 -0.17 27.76
CA ASP A 548 -10.28 1.21 27.79
C ASP A 548 -9.77 1.98 29.03
N LEU A 549 -9.50 1.31 30.16
CA LEU A 549 -8.89 1.99 31.32
C LEU A 549 -7.41 2.27 31.11
N VAL A 550 -6.69 1.42 30.39
CA VAL A 550 -5.28 1.61 30.05
C VAL A 550 -5.13 2.72 29.01
N ASP A 551 -5.97 2.69 27.97
CA ASP A 551 -5.88 3.58 26.79
C ASP A 551 -6.63 4.91 26.97
N TYR A 552 -7.25 5.12 28.15
CA TYR A 552 -8.13 6.26 28.41
C TYR A 552 -7.58 7.63 27.99
N GLU A 553 -6.32 7.91 28.31
CA GLU A 553 -5.69 9.20 28.01
C GLU A 553 -5.47 9.38 26.50
N ASP A 554 -5.04 8.32 25.81
CA ASP A 554 -4.81 8.31 24.36
C ASP A 554 -6.12 8.45 23.60
N ASP A 555 -7.19 7.79 24.04
CA ASP A 555 -8.52 7.89 23.43
C ASP A 555 -9.13 9.28 23.60
N VAL A 556 -8.88 9.95 24.73
CA VAL A 556 -9.26 11.36 24.91
C VAL A 556 -8.53 12.24 23.91
N LEU A 557 -7.22 12.03 23.68
CA LEU A 557 -6.43 12.79 22.72
C LEU A 557 -6.92 12.61 21.28
N ARG A 558 -7.21 11.36 20.88
CA ARG A 558 -7.65 11.00 19.53
C ARG A 558 -9.13 11.26 19.27
N ASN A 559 -9.89 11.62 20.31
CA ASN A 559 -11.35 11.71 20.28
C ASN A 559 -12.03 10.39 19.91
N SER A 560 -11.48 9.27 20.38
CA SER A 560 -12.00 7.92 20.17
C SER A 560 -13.03 7.52 21.24
N PHE A 561 -13.88 6.54 20.91
CA PHE A 561 -14.81 5.98 21.88
C PHE A 561 -14.08 5.16 22.93
N ASN A 562 -14.43 5.42 24.18
CA ASN A 562 -13.90 4.75 25.35
C ASN A 562 -15.00 4.74 26.42
N ILE A 563 -15.30 3.58 27.00
CA ILE A 563 -16.41 3.46 27.95
C ILE A 563 -16.17 4.29 29.21
N TYR A 564 -14.92 4.35 29.71
CA TYR A 564 -14.59 5.15 30.88
C TYR A 564 -14.70 6.65 30.57
N ARG A 565 -14.24 7.10 29.41
CA ARG A 565 -14.47 8.47 28.92
C ARG A 565 -15.96 8.83 28.91
N GLY A 566 -16.80 7.95 28.37
CA GLY A 566 -18.25 8.12 28.42
C GLY A 566 -18.80 8.24 29.84
N TYR A 567 -18.32 7.43 30.78
CA TYR A 567 -18.67 7.52 32.20
C TYR A 567 -18.23 8.85 32.83
N VAL A 568 -17.04 9.35 32.48
CA VAL A 568 -16.56 10.67 32.92
C VAL A 568 -17.49 11.77 32.39
N HIS A 569 -17.94 11.66 31.14
CA HIS A 569 -18.96 12.58 30.63
C HIS A 569 -20.27 12.50 31.40
N ILE A 570 -20.79 11.31 31.74
CA ILE A 570 -22.09 11.16 32.41
C ILE A 570 -22.05 11.53 33.90
N PHE A 571 -20.97 11.20 34.60
CA PHE A 571 -20.89 11.27 36.07
C PHE A 571 -19.83 12.27 36.58
N GLY A 572 -19.01 12.83 35.70
CA GLY A 572 -17.92 13.73 36.07
C GLY A 572 -16.91 13.04 37.01
N ALA A 573 -16.55 13.72 38.10
CA ALA A 573 -15.54 13.24 39.04
C ALA A 573 -15.90 11.93 39.77
N THR A 574 -17.17 11.50 39.76
CA THR A 574 -17.60 10.24 40.40
C THR A 574 -17.61 9.05 39.44
N ALA A 575 -17.22 9.24 38.17
CA ALA A 575 -17.12 8.18 37.17
C ALA A 575 -16.33 6.93 37.61
N PRO A 576 -15.19 7.02 38.32
CA PRO A 576 -14.48 5.83 38.81
C PRO A 576 -15.37 4.92 39.66
N LEU A 577 -16.20 5.51 40.52
CA LEU A 577 -17.08 4.76 41.41
C LEU A 577 -18.23 4.08 40.66
N GLU A 578 -18.84 4.81 39.72
CA GLU A 578 -19.97 4.28 38.94
C GLU A 578 -19.52 3.19 37.96
N LEU A 579 -18.34 3.35 37.33
CA LEU A 579 -17.80 2.30 36.47
C LEU A 579 -17.40 1.07 37.31
N ALA A 580 -16.78 1.26 38.47
CA ALA A 580 -16.46 0.16 39.38
C ALA A 580 -17.72 -0.63 39.82
N ARG A 581 -18.85 0.05 40.03
CA ARG A 581 -20.13 -0.61 40.34
C ARG A 581 -20.60 -1.48 39.18
N HIS A 582 -20.52 -0.97 37.96
CA HIS A 582 -20.89 -1.72 36.76
C HIS A 582 -19.96 -2.91 36.51
N ILE A 583 -18.65 -2.74 36.67
CA ILE A 583 -17.67 -3.84 36.62
C ILE A 583 -18.05 -4.91 37.64
N GLY A 584 -18.42 -4.54 38.87
CA GLY A 584 -18.86 -5.51 39.88
C GLY A 584 -20.11 -6.29 39.49
N GLU A 585 -21.08 -5.63 38.82
CA GLU A 585 -22.26 -6.29 38.26
C GLU A 585 -21.87 -7.30 37.16
N LEU A 586 -21.00 -6.90 36.23
CA LEU A 586 -20.49 -7.76 35.16
C LEU A 586 -19.66 -8.93 35.70
N GLU A 587 -18.77 -8.71 36.68
CA GLU A 587 -18.00 -9.77 37.33
C GLU A 587 -18.92 -10.77 38.05
N GLY A 588 -20.04 -10.29 38.61
CA GLY A 588 -21.08 -11.14 39.20
C GLY A 588 -21.78 -12.04 38.18
N LEU A 589 -22.14 -11.49 37.01
CA LEU A 589 -22.71 -12.25 35.89
C LEU A 589 -21.68 -13.23 35.31
N HIS A 590 -20.46 -12.77 35.11
CA HIS A 590 -19.34 -13.57 34.62
C HIS A 590 -19.06 -14.77 35.54
N ALA A 591 -19.09 -14.58 36.86
CA ALA A 591 -18.95 -15.67 37.82
C ALA A 591 -20.10 -16.70 37.76
N GLN A 592 -21.33 -16.24 37.51
CA GLN A 592 -22.48 -17.13 37.31
C GLN A 592 -22.33 -17.94 36.01
N ALA A 593 -21.95 -17.29 34.91
CA ALA A 593 -21.70 -17.96 33.63
C ALA A 593 -20.55 -18.97 33.73
N LEU A 594 -19.45 -18.62 34.42
CA LEU A 594 -18.33 -19.52 34.70
C LEU A 594 -18.75 -20.79 35.44
N ALA A 595 -19.72 -20.69 36.36
CA ALA A 595 -20.24 -21.84 37.10
C ALA A 595 -21.03 -22.83 36.21
N LEU A 596 -21.55 -22.37 35.07
CA LEU A 596 -22.27 -23.20 34.10
C LEU A 596 -21.34 -23.91 33.11
N LEU A 597 -20.06 -23.53 33.03
CA LEU A 597 -19.09 -24.17 32.13
C LEU A 597 -18.75 -25.61 32.55
N THR A 598 -18.27 -26.40 31.59
CA THR A 598 -17.74 -27.74 31.89
C THR A 598 -16.47 -27.66 32.75
N HIS A 599 -16.10 -28.78 33.39
CA HIS A 599 -14.86 -28.86 34.16
C HIS A 599 -13.62 -28.54 33.31
N ALA A 600 -13.58 -28.98 32.05
CA ALA A 600 -12.45 -28.71 31.15
C ALA A 600 -12.34 -27.22 30.85
N GLN A 601 -13.44 -26.57 30.51
CA GLN A 601 -13.51 -25.13 30.23
C GLN A 601 -13.13 -24.28 31.44
N ARG A 602 -13.65 -24.59 32.63
CA ARG A 602 -13.25 -23.88 33.86
C ARG A 602 -11.75 -24.01 34.15
N ARG A 603 -11.18 -25.19 33.95
CA ARG A 603 -9.74 -25.42 34.13
C ARG A 603 -8.92 -24.61 33.13
N ALA A 604 -9.38 -24.53 31.88
CA ALA A 604 -8.74 -23.69 30.86
C ALA A 604 -8.74 -22.20 31.27
N PHE A 605 -9.89 -21.68 31.72
CA PHE A 605 -10.00 -20.30 32.19
C PHE A 605 -9.06 -20.01 33.37
N LEU A 606 -9.05 -20.86 34.40
CA LEU A 606 -8.20 -20.65 35.57
C LEU A 606 -6.71 -20.67 35.20
N LYS A 607 -6.31 -21.56 34.29
CA LYS A 607 -4.94 -21.62 33.79
C LYS A 607 -4.55 -20.34 33.03
N ARG A 608 -5.45 -19.77 32.21
CA ARG A 608 -5.25 -18.48 31.53
C ARG A 608 -5.07 -17.36 32.56
N LYS A 609 -5.97 -17.29 33.54
CA LYS A 609 -5.92 -16.28 34.61
C LYS A 609 -4.62 -16.35 35.42
N ASP A 610 -4.14 -17.55 35.74
CA ASP A 610 -2.88 -17.73 36.47
C ASP A 610 -1.65 -17.32 35.63
N ALA A 611 -1.70 -17.52 34.31
CA ALA A 611 -0.63 -17.09 33.40
C ALA A 611 -0.60 -15.56 33.18
N ALA A 612 -1.77 -14.91 33.23
CA ALA A 612 -1.93 -13.46 33.09
C ALA A 612 -1.71 -12.68 34.40
N ALA A 613 -1.49 -13.36 35.52
CA ALA A 613 -1.29 -12.69 36.80
C ALA A 613 0.10 -12.03 36.88
N GLU A 614 0.13 -10.69 36.89
CA GLU A 614 1.33 -9.88 37.16
C GLU A 614 1.74 -9.93 38.65
N GLY A 615 2.13 -11.12 39.12
CA GLY A 615 2.65 -11.32 40.48
C GLY A 615 1.65 -11.06 41.64
N PRO A 616 2.06 -11.33 42.89
CA PRO A 616 1.21 -11.11 44.06
C PRO A 616 1.01 -9.60 44.33
N GLY A 617 -0.22 -9.10 44.16
CA GLY A 617 -0.62 -7.75 44.58
C GLY A 617 -0.99 -6.76 43.47
N ALA A 618 -0.92 -7.15 42.19
CA ALA A 618 -1.43 -6.32 41.09
C ALA A 618 -2.96 -6.17 41.17
N LEU A 619 -3.44 -4.92 41.09
CA LEU A 619 -4.87 -4.62 41.01
C LEU A 619 -5.32 -4.78 39.56
N ARG A 620 -6.29 -5.67 39.31
CA ARG A 620 -6.89 -5.89 37.98
C ARG A 620 -7.49 -4.61 37.38
N TRP A 621 -8.04 -3.74 38.22
CA TRP A 621 -8.72 -2.52 37.81
C TRP A 621 -8.00 -1.32 38.42
N VAL A 622 -7.30 -0.55 37.58
CA VAL A 622 -6.70 0.73 37.97
C VAL A 622 -7.47 1.83 37.24
N MET A 623 -8.24 2.62 37.99
CA MET A 623 -9.04 3.70 37.41
C MET A 623 -8.15 4.95 37.21
N PRO A 624 -7.97 5.44 35.97
CA PRO A 624 -7.22 6.67 35.72
C PRO A 624 -7.91 7.89 36.35
N THR A 625 -7.17 8.99 36.50
CA THR A 625 -7.76 10.24 36.99
C THR A 625 -8.74 10.80 35.94
N PRO A 626 -10.01 11.11 36.29
CA PRO A 626 -10.96 11.67 35.33
C PRO A 626 -10.48 12.99 34.71
N ILE A 627 -10.42 13.04 33.37
CA ILE A 627 -10.16 14.26 32.61
C ILE A 627 -11.48 15.02 32.44
N LEU A 628 -11.66 16.09 33.21
CA LEU A 628 -12.90 16.89 33.22
C LEU A 628 -12.88 18.04 32.19
N ASP A 629 -11.72 18.36 31.62
CA ASP A 629 -11.56 19.35 30.55
C ASP A 629 -10.70 18.76 29.44
N GLU A 630 -11.35 18.06 28.50
CA GLU A 630 -10.68 17.43 27.37
C GLU A 630 -10.04 18.46 26.43
N ALA A 631 -10.61 19.66 26.32
CA ALA A 631 -10.04 20.73 25.50
C ALA A 631 -8.71 21.22 26.06
N ALA A 632 -8.63 21.41 27.38
CA ALA A 632 -7.38 21.76 28.04
C ALA A 632 -6.35 20.62 27.94
N TYR A 633 -6.79 19.37 28.11
CA TYR A 633 -5.92 18.19 28.03
C TYR A 633 -5.28 18.04 26.64
N ARG A 634 -6.07 18.15 25.56
CA ARG A 634 -5.57 18.08 24.17
C ARG A 634 -4.62 19.20 23.77
N SER A 635 -4.61 20.30 24.52
CA SER A 635 -3.78 21.49 24.22
C SER A 635 -2.41 21.48 24.92
N GLN A 636 -2.20 20.56 25.86
CA GLN A 636 -0.94 20.31 26.56
C GLN A 636 -0.13 19.27 25.78
#